data_AF-A0A848V9Q0-F1
#
_entry.id   AF-A0A848V9Q0-F1
#
_cell.length_a   1.000
_cell.length_b   1.000
_cell.length_c   1.000
_cell.angle_alpha   90.00
_cell.angle_beta   90.00
_cell.angle_gamma   90.00
#
_symmetry.space_group_name_H-M   'P 1'
#
loop_
_entity.id
_entity.type
_entity.pdbx_description
1 polymer ?
#
loop_
_entity_poly.entity_id
_entity_poly.type
_entity_poly.pdbx_seq_one_letter_code
_entity_poly.pdbx_strand_id
1 'polypeptide(L)'
;MATTDLNLGEPGSLPRPGPVGRVTRLLFGFLCAWYVKELFDVVGSLVAVDGHIRAIIWNGVVPGLFLVSYVINIGYSRAWGKWPAVVTALALAAVAGVGYFLQGSVETQWLARALWVWEVYVFSHLALAFLIAGTIGTPGCEMRAFHHLYSRMAGVPTKEHACPVGPLSAIDQWETRIRSD
;
A
#
# COMPACT_ATOMS: atom_id res chain seq x y z
N MET A 1 -4.24 13.19 -13.19
CA MET A 1 -5.31 12.98 -12.20
C MET A 1 -5.21 11.53 -11.76
N ALA A 2 -5.01 11.25 -10.47
CA ALA A 2 -4.88 9.90 -9.96
C ALA A 2 -6.23 9.16 -10.12
N THR A 3 -6.29 8.11 -10.95
CA THR A 3 -7.48 7.29 -11.12
C THR A 3 -7.35 5.99 -10.33
N THR A 4 -8.45 5.49 -9.76
CA THR A 4 -8.55 4.15 -9.16
C THR A 4 -8.97 3.08 -10.17
N ASP A 5 -9.07 3.43 -11.45
CA ASP A 5 -9.47 2.53 -12.51
C ASP A 5 -8.37 1.51 -12.81
N LEU A 6 -8.76 0.25 -12.82
CA LEU A 6 -7.85 -0.85 -13.11
C LEU A 6 -7.77 -1.07 -14.62
N ASN A 7 -6.77 -0.48 -15.27
CA ASN A 7 -6.51 -0.69 -16.69
C ASN A 7 -5.37 -1.71 -16.88
N LEU A 8 -5.72 -2.96 -17.25
CA LEU A 8 -4.77 -4.06 -17.38
C LEU A 8 -4.24 -4.16 -18.82
N GLY A 9 -3.02 -3.69 -19.04
CA GLY A 9 -2.32 -3.78 -20.33
C GLY A 9 -1.75 -5.17 -20.61
N GLU A 10 -1.29 -5.36 -21.85
CA GLU A 10 -0.65 -6.62 -22.26
C GLU A 10 0.72 -6.83 -21.59
N PRO A 11 1.17 -8.08 -21.42
CA PRO A 11 2.51 -8.37 -20.91
C PRO A 11 3.59 -7.73 -21.79
N GLY A 12 4.58 -7.08 -21.17
CA GLY A 12 5.65 -6.38 -21.88
C GLY A 12 5.26 -5.01 -22.44
N SER A 13 4.05 -4.51 -22.17
CA SER A 13 3.61 -3.19 -22.61
C SER A 13 4.23 -2.05 -21.79
N LEU A 14 4.69 -2.31 -20.56
CA LEU A 14 5.29 -1.32 -19.69
C LEU A 14 6.81 -1.47 -19.57
N PRO A 15 7.56 -0.35 -19.47
CA PRO A 15 8.99 -0.40 -19.29
C PRO A 15 9.34 -1.11 -17.97
N ARG A 16 10.38 -1.94 -18.02
CA ARG A 16 10.94 -2.57 -16.82
C ARG A 16 11.80 -1.56 -16.07
N PRO A 17 11.79 -1.58 -14.74
CA PRO A 17 12.61 -0.68 -13.95
C PRO A 17 14.10 -0.95 -14.15
N GLY A 18 14.85 0.11 -14.38
CA GLY A 18 16.31 0.12 -14.37
C GLY A 18 16.86 0.13 -12.94
N PRO A 19 18.19 0.29 -12.76
CA PRO A 19 18.81 0.32 -11.45
C PRO A 19 18.20 1.34 -10.49
N VAL A 20 17.91 2.56 -10.95
CA VAL A 20 17.33 3.64 -10.14
C VAL A 20 15.89 3.31 -9.76
N GLY A 21 15.07 2.86 -10.70
CA GLY A 21 13.70 2.43 -10.44
C GLY A 21 13.62 1.27 -9.45
N ARG A 22 14.59 0.35 -9.47
CA ARG A 22 14.69 -0.76 -8.51
C ARG A 22 15.09 -0.30 -7.12
N VAL A 23 16.16 0.51 -7.00
CA VAL A 23 16.60 1.06 -5.71
C VAL A 23 15.49 1.88 -5.06
N THR A 24 14.80 2.71 -5.84
CA THR A 24 13.68 3.52 -5.34
C THR A 24 12.57 2.66 -4.77
N ARG A 25 12.21 1.55 -5.43
CA ARG A 25 11.23 0.58 -4.90
C ARG A 25 11.72 -0.09 -3.62
N LEU A 26 12.97 -0.52 -3.56
CA LEU A 26 13.54 -1.11 -2.34
C LEU A 26 13.52 -0.12 -1.17
N LEU A 27 13.83 1.15 -1.41
CA LEU A 27 13.75 2.22 -0.41
C LEU A 27 12.31 2.39 0.11
N PHE A 28 11.32 2.50 -0.77
CA PHE A 28 9.91 2.56 -0.34
C PHE A 28 9.47 1.31 0.42
N GLY A 29 9.89 0.13 -0.02
CA GLY A 29 9.63 -1.13 0.67
C GLY A 29 10.23 -1.17 2.06
N PHE A 30 11.46 -0.70 2.22
CA PHE A 30 12.14 -0.61 3.51
C PHE A 30 11.47 0.41 4.44
N LEU A 31 11.07 1.58 3.93
CA LEU A 31 10.34 2.58 4.71
C LEU A 31 8.99 2.04 5.21
N CYS A 32 8.25 1.32 4.36
CA CYS A 32 7.01 0.66 4.77
C CYS A 32 7.27 -0.43 5.84
N ALA A 33 8.31 -1.24 5.66
CA ALA A 33 8.68 -2.28 6.63
C ALA A 33 9.12 -1.68 7.98
N TRP A 34 9.86 -0.57 7.95
CA TRP A 34 10.24 0.19 9.14
C TRP A 34 9.00 0.70 9.88
N TYR A 35 8.06 1.31 9.16
CA TYR A 35 6.80 1.77 9.75
C TYR A 35 6.01 0.62 10.40
N VAL A 36 5.91 -0.53 9.73
CA VAL A 36 5.27 -1.73 10.31
C VAL A 36 5.98 -2.16 11.59
N LYS A 37 7.32 -2.13 11.61
CA LYS A 37 8.10 -2.45 12.81
C LYS A 37 7.80 -1.47 13.96
N GLU A 38 7.66 -0.17 13.70
CA GLU A 38 7.24 0.81 14.71
C GLU A 38 5.81 0.54 15.22
N LEU A 39 4.89 0.08 14.36
CA LEU A 39 3.56 -0.35 14.80
C LEU A 39 3.63 -1.57 15.74
N PHE A 40 4.54 -2.51 15.48
CA PHE A 40 4.75 -3.65 16.38
C PHE A 40 5.39 -3.24 17.71
N ASP A 41 6.31 -2.27 17.70
CA ASP A 41 6.94 -1.75 18.92
C ASP A 41 5.91 -1.15 19.89
N VAL A 42 4.76 -0.67 19.40
CA VAL A 42 3.69 -0.10 20.23
C VAL A 42 2.51 -1.04 20.51
N VAL A 43 2.54 -2.30 20.05
CA VAL A 43 1.39 -3.22 20.13
C VAL A 43 0.89 -3.46 21.57
N GLY A 44 1.81 -3.45 22.55
CA GLY A 44 1.47 -3.62 23.96
C GLY A 44 0.75 -2.42 24.60
N SER A 45 0.84 -1.23 24.00
CA SER A 45 0.25 0.01 24.51
C SER A 45 -0.16 0.88 23.31
N LEU A 46 -1.29 0.56 22.67
CA LEU A 46 -1.78 1.33 21.52
C LEU A 46 -2.37 2.69 21.93
N VAL A 47 -2.91 2.76 23.15
CA VAL A 47 -3.34 3.99 23.82
C VAL A 47 -2.27 4.37 24.83
N ALA A 48 -1.88 5.64 24.84
CA ALA A 48 -0.91 6.22 25.75
C ALA A 48 -1.53 6.46 27.13
N VAL A 49 -0.67 6.78 28.11
CA VAL A 49 -1.08 6.93 29.53
C VAL A 49 -2.05 8.10 29.73
N ASP A 50 -2.00 9.09 28.86
CA ASP A 50 -2.91 10.24 28.81
C ASP A 50 -4.29 9.90 28.21
N GLY A 51 -4.51 8.65 27.80
CA GLY A 51 -5.77 8.19 27.21
C GLY A 51 -5.87 8.41 25.70
N HIS A 52 -4.79 8.89 25.06
CA HIS A 52 -4.80 9.19 23.64
C HIS A 52 -4.24 8.05 22.78
N ILE A 53 -4.80 7.86 21.58
CA ILE A 53 -4.21 6.93 20.61
C ILE A 53 -2.84 7.46 20.19
N ARG A 54 -1.82 6.60 20.22
CA ARG A 54 -0.44 7.01 19.90
C ARG A 54 -0.37 7.64 18.51
N ALA A 55 0.38 8.75 18.42
CA ALA A 55 0.55 9.51 17.18
C ALA A 55 1.02 8.65 16.00
N ILE A 56 1.85 7.63 16.25
CA ILE A 56 2.31 6.72 15.19
C ILE A 56 1.12 6.03 14.48
N ILE A 57 0.08 5.63 15.21
CA ILE A 57 -1.12 5.02 14.64
C ILE A 57 -1.96 6.08 13.91
N TRP A 58 -1.98 7.33 14.38
CA TRP A 58 -2.71 8.39 13.64
C TRP A 58 -2.02 8.77 12.33
N ASN A 59 -0.68 8.73 12.30
CA ASN A 59 0.11 9.13 11.15
C ASN A 59 -0.15 8.24 9.92
N GLY A 60 -0.48 6.95 10.13
CA GLY A 60 -0.77 6.01 9.05
C GLY A 60 -2.17 6.15 8.45
N VAL A 61 -3.11 6.82 9.13
CA VAL A 61 -4.52 6.82 8.72
C VAL A 61 -4.73 7.52 7.38
N VAL A 62 -4.20 8.72 7.22
CA VAL A 62 -4.32 9.49 5.97
C VAL A 62 -3.64 8.78 4.80
N PRO A 63 -2.34 8.40 4.87
CA PRO A 63 -1.71 7.67 3.78
C PRO A 63 -2.35 6.29 3.55
N GLY A 64 -2.77 5.59 4.61
CA GLY A 64 -3.45 4.31 4.53
C GLY A 64 -4.78 4.40 3.78
N LEU A 65 -5.63 5.38 4.11
CA LEU A 65 -6.92 5.60 3.43
C LEU A 65 -6.73 6.02 1.98
N PHE A 66 -5.68 6.78 1.68
CA PHE A 66 -5.34 7.13 0.31
C PHE A 66 -4.87 5.90 -0.50
N LEU A 67 -4.07 5.02 0.11
CA LEU A 67 -3.43 3.89 -0.57
C LEU A 67 -4.29 2.62 -0.61
N VAL A 68 -5.25 2.43 0.31
CA VAL A 68 -5.99 1.18 0.47
C VAL A 68 -6.76 0.77 -0.79
N SER A 69 -7.34 1.73 -1.51
CA SER A 69 -8.01 1.44 -2.79
C SER A 69 -7.04 0.89 -3.84
N TYR A 70 -5.80 1.38 -3.89
CA TYR A 70 -4.79 0.88 -4.82
C TYR A 70 -4.30 -0.51 -4.40
N VAL A 71 -4.01 -0.69 -3.11
CA VAL A 71 -3.59 -1.98 -2.53
C VAL A 71 -4.63 -3.06 -2.84
N ILE A 72 -5.91 -2.77 -2.60
CA ILE A 72 -6.97 -3.75 -2.80
C ILE A 72 -7.28 -3.94 -4.30
N ASN A 73 -7.49 -2.87 -5.06
CA ASN A 73 -7.91 -3.02 -6.46
C ASN A 73 -6.83 -3.67 -7.31
N ILE A 74 -5.58 -3.21 -7.17
CA ILE A 74 -4.46 -3.69 -7.96
C ILE A 74 -3.96 -5.02 -7.41
N GLY A 75 -3.90 -5.17 -6.09
CA GLY A 75 -3.46 -6.40 -5.41
C GLY A 75 -4.39 -7.59 -5.62
N TYR A 76 -5.70 -7.37 -5.80
CA TYR A 76 -6.67 -8.43 -6.11
C TYR A 76 -7.13 -8.44 -7.57
N SER A 77 -6.59 -7.58 -8.44
CA SER A 77 -7.02 -7.41 -9.83
C SER A 77 -8.54 -7.18 -9.97
N ARG A 78 -9.14 -6.38 -9.05
CA ARG A 78 -10.57 -6.04 -9.05
C ARG A 78 -10.77 -4.53 -9.15
N ALA A 79 -11.63 -4.09 -10.06
CA ALA A 79 -11.92 -2.67 -10.28
C ALA A 79 -13.03 -2.15 -9.33
N TRP A 80 -12.81 -2.18 -8.01
CA TRP A 80 -13.78 -1.64 -7.06
C TRP A 80 -13.71 -0.11 -6.90
N GLY A 81 -12.80 0.56 -7.62
CA GLY A 81 -12.67 2.01 -7.58
C GLY A 81 -12.35 2.53 -6.17
N LYS A 82 -13.09 3.54 -5.71
CA LYS A 82 -12.90 4.13 -4.36
C LYS A 82 -13.64 3.38 -3.25
N TRP A 83 -14.41 2.34 -3.57
CA TRP A 83 -15.19 1.60 -2.57
C TRP A 83 -14.37 1.03 -1.42
N PRO A 84 -13.16 0.47 -1.61
CA PRO A 84 -12.38 -0.03 -0.48
C PRO A 84 -12.06 1.06 0.54
N ALA A 85 -11.64 2.25 0.09
CA ALA A 85 -11.40 3.38 0.99
C ALA A 85 -12.67 3.85 1.71
N VAL A 86 -13.80 3.91 1.01
CA VAL A 86 -15.10 4.30 1.59
C VAL A 86 -15.55 3.29 2.66
N VAL A 87 -15.52 2.00 2.34
CA VAL A 87 -15.93 0.93 3.27
C VAL A 87 -15.02 0.90 4.49
N THR A 88 -13.70 1.01 4.31
CA THR A 88 -12.75 1.10 5.42
C THR A 88 -13.01 2.32 6.30
N ALA A 89 -13.20 3.51 5.71
CA ALA A 89 -13.46 4.72 6.46
C ALA A 89 -14.77 4.62 7.27
N LEU A 90 -15.84 4.08 6.67
CA LEU A 90 -17.11 3.85 7.35
C LEU A 90 -16.98 2.81 8.47
N ALA A 91 -16.23 1.73 8.26
CA ALA A 91 -16.00 0.72 9.29
C ALA A 91 -15.24 1.30 10.50
N LEU A 92 -14.18 2.07 10.25
CA LEU A 92 -13.42 2.75 11.31
C LEU A 92 -14.28 3.79 12.04
N ALA A 93 -15.07 4.57 11.31
CA ALA A 93 -16.02 5.52 11.88
C ALA A 93 -17.11 4.84 12.72
N ALA A 94 -17.58 3.66 12.31
CA ALA A 94 -18.53 2.87 13.11
C ALA A 94 -17.90 2.39 14.43
N VAL A 95 -16.65 1.90 14.40
CA VAL A 95 -15.91 1.51 15.62
C VAL A 95 -15.70 2.70 16.55
N ALA A 96 -15.29 3.85 16.00
CA ALA A 96 -15.19 5.12 16.71
C ALA A 96 -16.52 5.54 17.36
N GLY A 97 -17.62 5.45 16.60
CA GLY A 97 -18.96 5.78 17.08
C GLY A 97 -19.41 4.89 18.22
N VAL A 98 -19.22 3.57 18.11
CA VAL A 98 -19.51 2.62 19.19
C VAL A 98 -18.69 2.94 20.44
N GLY A 99 -17.40 3.25 20.27
CA GLY A 99 -16.53 3.71 21.37
C GLY A 99 -17.10 4.95 22.08
N TYR A 100 -17.50 5.94 21.29
CA TYR A 100 -18.10 7.17 21.81
C TYR A 100 -19.41 6.93 22.57
N PHE A 101 -20.31 6.11 22.03
CA PHE A 101 -21.58 5.79 22.70
C PHE A 101 -21.39 5.01 24.01
N LEU A 102 -20.39 4.13 24.09
CA LEU A 102 -20.18 3.29 25.27
C LEU A 102 -19.27 3.93 26.33
N GLN A 103 -18.31 4.75 25.93
CA GLN A 103 -17.22 5.24 26.79
C GLN A 103 -17.13 6.78 26.84
N GLY A 104 -17.92 7.50 26.04
CA GLY A 104 -17.88 8.96 25.94
C GLY A 104 -16.65 9.53 25.21
N SER A 105 -15.80 8.66 24.65
CA SER A 105 -14.60 9.03 23.89
C SER A 105 -14.52 8.26 22.58
N VAL A 106 -14.04 8.91 21.52
CA VAL A 106 -13.73 8.25 20.24
C VAL A 106 -12.43 7.45 20.33
N GLU A 107 -11.46 7.98 21.09
CA GLU A 107 -10.14 7.38 21.28
C GLU A 107 -10.21 6.23 22.28
N THR A 108 -10.69 5.10 21.80
CA THR A 108 -10.86 3.88 22.59
C THR A 108 -9.83 2.83 22.17
N GLN A 109 -9.57 1.88 23.08
CA GLN A 109 -8.73 0.72 22.78
C GLN A 109 -9.25 -0.08 21.56
N TRP A 110 -10.56 -0.08 21.32
CA TRP A 110 -11.17 -0.74 20.16
C TRP A 110 -10.79 -0.06 18.85
N LEU A 111 -10.91 1.27 18.79
CA LEU A 111 -10.50 2.04 17.62
C LEU A 111 -9.00 1.92 17.39
N ALA A 112 -8.19 2.04 18.45
CA ALA A 112 -6.73 1.92 18.37
C ALA A 112 -6.30 0.56 17.78
N ARG A 113 -6.94 -0.53 18.22
CA ARG A 113 -6.71 -1.88 17.68
C ARG A 113 -7.17 -2.01 16.23
N ALA A 114 -8.33 -1.46 15.89
CA ALA A 114 -8.85 -1.52 14.53
C ALA A 114 -7.93 -0.78 13.54
N LEU A 115 -7.49 0.43 13.90
CA LEU A 115 -6.51 1.20 13.13
C LEU A 115 -5.20 0.44 13.00
N TRP A 116 -4.65 -0.08 14.12
CA TRP A 116 -3.40 -0.84 14.10
C TRP A 116 -3.46 -2.06 13.18
N VAL A 117 -4.49 -2.91 13.29
CA VAL A 117 -4.64 -4.10 12.42
C VAL A 117 -4.70 -3.70 10.95
N TRP A 118 -5.50 -2.67 10.66
CA TRP A 118 -5.70 -2.21 9.29
C TRP A 118 -4.41 -1.60 8.69
N GLU A 119 -3.68 -0.80 9.46
CA GLU A 119 -2.41 -0.23 9.00
C GLU A 119 -1.34 -1.29 8.83
N VAL A 120 -1.21 -2.23 9.78
CA VAL A 120 -0.30 -3.37 9.64
C VAL A 120 -0.60 -4.12 8.34
N TYR A 121 -1.87 -4.35 8.00
CA TYR A 121 -2.24 -4.98 6.73
C TYR A 121 -1.79 -4.15 5.51
N VAL A 122 -2.19 -2.87 5.45
CA VAL A 122 -1.91 -2.01 4.28
C VAL A 122 -0.41 -1.85 4.07
N PHE A 123 0.33 -1.47 5.12
CA PHE A 123 1.75 -1.19 5.01
C PHE A 123 2.61 -2.44 4.90
N SER A 124 2.21 -3.58 5.48
CA SER A 124 2.92 -4.86 5.22
C SER A 124 2.74 -5.31 3.78
N HIS A 125 1.54 -5.16 3.23
CA HIS A 125 1.29 -5.49 1.83
C HIS A 125 2.13 -4.61 0.89
N LEU A 126 2.18 -3.30 1.16
CA LEU A 126 3.03 -2.37 0.41
C LEU A 126 4.51 -2.69 0.56
N ALA A 127 5.00 -2.94 1.78
CA ALA A 127 6.39 -3.30 2.03
C ALA A 127 6.82 -4.51 1.19
N LEU A 128 6.05 -5.61 1.26
CA LEU A 128 6.33 -6.81 0.49
C LEU A 128 6.23 -6.58 -1.02
N ALA A 129 5.20 -5.87 -1.48
CA ALA A 129 5.02 -5.55 -2.89
C ALA A 129 6.22 -4.77 -3.45
N PHE A 130 6.67 -3.73 -2.76
CA PHE A 130 7.82 -2.91 -3.14
C PHE A 130 9.15 -3.68 -3.12
N LEU A 131 9.39 -4.46 -2.06
CA LEU A 131 10.60 -5.27 -1.93
C LEU A 131 10.70 -6.31 -3.06
N ILE A 132 9.60 -7.02 -3.34
CA ILE A 132 9.53 -7.96 -4.46
C ILE A 132 9.74 -7.22 -5.77
N ALA A 133 9.02 -6.12 -6.01
CA ALA A 133 9.10 -5.33 -7.24
C ALA A 133 10.52 -4.84 -7.55
N GLY A 134 11.22 -4.32 -6.54
CA GLY A 134 12.61 -3.88 -6.67
C GLY A 134 13.57 -5.03 -6.95
N THR A 135 13.33 -6.20 -6.35
CA THR A 135 14.19 -7.39 -6.50
C THR A 135 14.04 -8.03 -7.88
N ILE A 136 12.81 -8.29 -8.34
CA ILE A 136 12.56 -9.01 -9.61
C ILE A 136 12.42 -8.07 -10.82
N GLY A 137 12.40 -6.76 -10.57
CA GLY A 137 12.19 -5.72 -11.59
C GLY A 137 10.80 -5.79 -12.20
N THR A 138 9.76 -5.65 -11.38
CA THR A 138 8.37 -5.68 -11.85
C THR A 138 8.06 -4.48 -12.74
N PRO A 139 7.61 -4.69 -14.00
CA PRO A 139 7.20 -3.60 -14.87
C PRO A 139 5.91 -2.95 -14.37
N GLY A 140 5.84 -1.62 -14.45
CA GLY A 140 4.70 -0.85 -13.96
C GLY A 140 4.59 -0.85 -12.44
N CYS A 141 3.38 -1.17 -11.95
CA CYS A 141 2.99 -1.01 -10.56
C CYS A 141 3.46 -2.15 -9.64
N GLU A 142 4.13 -1.77 -8.57
CA GLU A 142 4.62 -2.62 -7.49
C GLU A 142 3.53 -3.47 -6.85
N MET A 143 2.28 -3.00 -6.77
CA MET A 143 1.18 -3.77 -6.17
C MET A 143 0.85 -5.04 -6.99
N ARG A 144 1.34 -5.12 -8.25
CA ARG A 144 1.27 -6.34 -9.08
C ARG A 144 2.49 -7.23 -8.98
N ALA A 145 3.45 -6.92 -8.11
CA ALA A 145 4.64 -7.72 -7.93
C ALA A 145 4.34 -9.16 -7.54
N PHE A 146 3.28 -9.41 -6.76
CA PHE A 146 2.84 -10.77 -6.44
C PHE A 146 2.40 -11.55 -7.69
N HIS A 147 1.62 -10.91 -8.56
CA HIS A 147 1.19 -11.52 -9.82
C HIS A 147 2.37 -11.75 -10.77
N HIS A 148 3.30 -10.80 -10.86
CA HIS A 148 4.49 -10.94 -11.70
C HIS A 148 5.47 -11.99 -11.14
N LEU A 149 5.59 -12.10 -9.81
CA LEU A 149 6.34 -13.18 -9.17
C LEU A 149 5.72 -14.54 -9.49
N TYR A 150 4.39 -14.67 -9.35
CA TYR A 150 3.67 -15.87 -9.75
C TYR A 150 3.86 -16.18 -11.24
N SER A 151 3.77 -15.16 -12.11
CA SER A 151 4.02 -15.27 -13.55
C SER A 151 5.39 -15.88 -13.86
N ARG A 152 6.43 -15.41 -13.18
CA ARG A 152 7.81 -15.92 -13.32
C ARG A 152 7.94 -17.37 -12.85
N MET A 153 7.28 -17.74 -11.77
CA MET A 153 7.33 -19.10 -11.21
C MET A 153 6.51 -20.10 -12.04
N ALA A 154 5.33 -19.70 -12.52
CA ALA A 154 4.41 -20.55 -13.26
C ALA A 154 4.64 -20.55 -14.78
N GLY A 155 5.46 -19.63 -15.31
CA GLY A 155 5.67 -19.45 -16.75
C GLY A 155 4.46 -18.87 -17.50
N VAL A 156 3.43 -18.39 -16.78
CA VAL A 156 2.21 -17.84 -17.38
C VAL A 156 2.31 -16.31 -17.39
N PRO A 157 2.28 -15.65 -18.54
CA PRO A 157 2.39 -14.19 -18.60
C PRO A 157 1.17 -13.52 -17.96
N THR A 158 1.41 -12.55 -17.08
CA THR A 158 0.34 -11.75 -16.46
C THR A 158 0.26 -10.38 -17.09
N LYS A 159 -0.97 -9.84 -17.18
CA LYS A 159 -1.21 -8.46 -17.61
C LYS A 159 -0.37 -7.47 -16.78
N GLU A 160 -0.20 -6.24 -17.26
CA GLU A 160 0.55 -5.19 -16.57
C GLU A 160 -0.35 -3.98 -16.24
N HIS A 161 0.06 -3.12 -15.29
CA HIS A 161 -0.70 -1.92 -14.92
C HIS A 161 0.28 -0.82 -14.51
N ALA A 162 0.09 0.41 -15.00
CA ALA A 162 0.94 1.54 -14.63
C ALA A 162 0.60 2.02 -13.21
N CYS A 163 1.58 2.57 -12.47
CA CYS A 163 1.27 3.18 -11.18
C CYS A 163 0.38 4.40 -11.43
N PRO A 164 -0.81 4.49 -10.82
CA PRO A 164 -1.65 5.67 -10.97
C PRO A 164 -1.09 6.88 -10.20
N VAL A 165 -0.18 6.65 -9.25
CA VAL A 165 0.39 7.67 -8.36
C VAL A 165 1.88 7.40 -8.15
N GLY A 166 2.64 8.48 -8.01
CA GLY A 166 4.04 8.43 -7.60
C GLY A 166 5.04 8.56 -8.76
N PRO A 167 6.33 8.70 -8.44
CA PRO A 167 7.37 9.00 -9.43
C PRO A 167 7.85 7.76 -10.21
N LEU A 168 7.50 6.56 -9.77
CA LEU A 168 8.12 5.31 -10.23
C LEU A 168 7.95 5.09 -11.73
N SER A 169 6.74 5.27 -12.27
CA SER A 169 6.52 5.13 -13.71
C SER A 169 7.30 6.17 -14.53
N ALA A 170 7.47 7.39 -14.02
CA ALA A 170 8.26 8.42 -14.69
C ALA A 170 9.77 8.10 -14.65
N ILE A 171 10.26 7.56 -13.53
CA ILE A 171 11.65 7.09 -13.38
C ILE A 171 11.93 5.97 -14.37
N ASP A 172 11.06 4.95 -14.45
CA ASP A 172 11.27 3.81 -15.35
C ASP A 172 11.29 4.24 -16.83
N GLN A 173 10.41 5.18 -17.21
CA GLN A 173 10.38 5.75 -18.56
C GLN A 173 11.64 6.57 -18.87
N TRP A 174 12.12 7.34 -17.89
CA TRP A 174 13.37 8.10 -18.01
C TRP A 174 14.59 7.19 -18.16
N GLU A 175 14.72 6.15 -17.35
CA GLU A 175 15.82 5.18 -17.46
C GLU A 175 15.79 4.43 -18.79
N THR A 176 14.60 4.13 -19.32
CA THR A 176 14.46 3.47 -20.62
C THR A 176 14.97 4.35 -21.75
N ARG A 177 14.64 5.66 -21.73
CA ARG A 177 15.09 6.62 -22.74
C ARG A 177 16.61 6.80 -22.76
N ILE A 178 17.24 6.87 -21.59
CA ILE A 178 18.71 7.02 -21.51
C ILE A 178 19.45 5.79 -22.04
N ARG A 179 18.84 4.60 -21.98
CA ARG A 179 19.49 3.35 -22.45
C ARG A 179 19.31 3.11 -23.95
N SER A 180 18.41 3.83 -24.61
CA SER A 180 18.18 3.74 -26.06
C SER A 180 19.03 4.70 -26.89
N ASP A 181 19.66 5.68 -26.23
CA ASP A 181 20.62 6.63 -26.81
C ASP A 181 22.06 6.12 -26.61
#